data_AF-D2YCG7-F1
#
_entry.id   AF-D2YCG7-F1
#
_cell.length_a   1.000
_cell.length_b   1.000
_cell.length_c   1.000
_cell.angle_alpha   90.00
_cell.angle_beta   90.00
_cell.angle_gamma   90.00
#
_symmetry.space_group_name_H-M   'P 1'
#
loop_
_entity.id
_entity.type
_entity.pdbx_description
1 polymer ?
#
loop_
_entity_poly.entity_id
_entity_poly.type
_entity_poly.pdbx_seq_one_letter_code
_entity_poly.pdbx_strand_id
1 'polypeptide(L)'
;MHQIKNTIILDPDGPLMKGKINPEEGSVEVTNYADVYMLNCGKALSSIDSAIDSARLSLSLLNTSALDSIASNNGDKAELIQLWVENSIIRVQSIYDRALILVSRVFDLGLANESMSHNTIVCNEHIKRHGVDNLMKAVNRKCNEYRFVRNSVIHHERYSEEALDNVTLFLQASHLSVENGGEAILEQRILDRIVEEYLGTKKDELTKYLDEIEAKLNELYDALIPIYDQKKEQLSVIKI
;
A
#
# COMPACT_ATOMS: atom_id res chain seq x y z
N MET A 1 1.74 -11.33 -12.50
CA MET A 1 0.45 -11.42 -11.80
C MET A 1 0.46 -12.65 -10.92
N HIS A 2 0.26 -12.51 -9.60
CA HIS A 2 0.32 -13.63 -8.66
C HIS A 2 -0.87 -14.60 -8.85
N GLN A 3 -0.67 -15.90 -8.60
CA GLN A 3 -1.68 -16.94 -8.83
C GLN A 3 -2.98 -16.73 -8.03
N ILE A 4 -2.87 -16.16 -6.83
CA ILE A 4 -4.02 -15.88 -5.95
C ILE A 4 -5.13 -15.07 -6.63
N LYS A 5 -4.81 -14.18 -7.58
CA LYS A 5 -5.82 -13.39 -8.30
C LYS A 5 -6.68 -14.29 -9.20
N ASN A 6 -6.06 -15.28 -9.83
CA ASN A 6 -6.78 -16.28 -10.62
C ASN A 6 -7.64 -17.16 -9.72
N THR A 7 -7.15 -17.50 -8.53
CA THR A 7 -7.88 -18.35 -7.58
C THR A 7 -9.08 -17.66 -6.94
N ILE A 8 -8.97 -16.37 -6.57
CA ILE A 8 -10.01 -15.68 -5.80
C ILE A 8 -10.86 -14.73 -6.66
N ILE A 9 -10.23 -13.85 -7.45
CA ILE A 9 -10.98 -12.83 -8.21
C ILE A 9 -11.56 -13.44 -9.49
N LEU A 10 -10.76 -14.22 -10.20
CA LEU A 10 -11.17 -14.90 -11.43
C LEU A 10 -11.61 -16.35 -11.18
N ASP A 11 -12.07 -16.64 -9.95
CA ASP A 11 -12.59 -17.96 -9.59
C ASP A 11 -13.77 -18.31 -10.52
N PRO A 12 -13.70 -19.40 -11.33
CA PRO A 12 -14.78 -19.80 -12.23
C PRO A 12 -16.11 -20.06 -11.49
N ASP A 13 -16.05 -20.43 -10.22
CA ASP A 13 -17.23 -20.66 -9.39
C ASP A 13 -17.79 -19.37 -8.78
N GLY A 14 -17.01 -18.29 -8.81
CA GLY A 14 -17.36 -17.01 -8.22
C GLY A 14 -18.52 -16.31 -8.92
N PRO A 15 -19.30 -15.49 -8.19
CA PRO A 15 -20.47 -14.81 -8.76
C PRO A 15 -20.09 -13.82 -9.88
N LEU A 16 -18.90 -13.21 -9.80
CA LEU A 16 -18.36 -12.34 -10.85
C LEU A 16 -18.17 -13.08 -12.18
N MET A 17 -17.52 -14.25 -12.15
CA MET A 17 -17.23 -15.03 -13.35
C MET A 17 -18.47 -15.73 -13.92
N LYS A 18 -19.47 -15.98 -13.08
CA LYS A 18 -20.79 -16.49 -13.50
C LYS A 18 -21.68 -15.43 -14.14
N GLY A 19 -21.20 -14.18 -14.29
CA GLY A 19 -21.95 -13.10 -14.93
C GLY A 19 -23.14 -12.61 -14.09
N LYS A 20 -23.14 -12.85 -12.78
CA LYS A 20 -24.18 -12.40 -11.84
C LYS A 20 -24.00 -10.92 -11.51
N ILE A 21 -24.01 -10.05 -12.51
CA ILE A 21 -23.81 -8.61 -12.36
C ILE A 21 -25.14 -7.92 -12.67
N ASN A 22 -25.62 -7.10 -11.73
CA ASN A 22 -26.72 -6.18 -11.99
C ASN A 22 -26.12 -4.83 -12.44
N PRO A 23 -26.16 -4.50 -13.75
CA PRO A 23 -25.54 -3.30 -14.28
C PRO A 23 -26.26 -2.00 -13.86
N GLU A 24 -27.53 -2.07 -13.48
CA GLU A 24 -28.30 -0.89 -13.06
C GLU A 24 -27.89 -0.41 -11.66
N GLU A 25 -27.57 -1.36 -10.77
CA GLU A 25 -27.14 -1.07 -9.40
C GLU A 25 -25.60 -1.07 -9.23
N GLY A 26 -24.86 -1.53 -10.24
CA GLY A 26 -23.42 -1.79 -10.13
C GLY A 26 -23.09 -2.85 -9.07
N SER A 27 -24.01 -3.79 -8.83
CA SER A 27 -23.93 -4.79 -7.77
C SER A 27 -23.71 -6.20 -8.34
N VAL A 28 -23.18 -7.09 -7.50
CA VAL A 28 -23.01 -8.51 -7.84
C VAL A 28 -24.11 -9.28 -7.11
N GLU A 29 -24.93 -10.01 -7.86
CA GLU A 29 -25.98 -10.82 -7.28
C GLU A 29 -25.38 -12.05 -6.59
N VAL A 30 -25.69 -12.19 -5.31
CA VAL A 30 -25.24 -13.30 -4.46
C VAL A 30 -26.45 -14.12 -4.03
N THR A 31 -26.39 -15.44 -4.25
CA THR A 31 -27.55 -16.32 -4.05
C THR A 31 -27.43 -17.23 -2.84
N ASN A 32 -26.23 -17.38 -2.30
CA ASN A 32 -25.93 -18.27 -1.18
C ASN A 32 -24.72 -17.76 -0.39
N TYR A 33 -24.42 -18.40 0.74
CA TYR A 33 -23.31 -17.99 1.60
C TYR A 33 -21.94 -18.13 0.93
N ALA A 34 -21.73 -19.15 0.09
CA ALA A 34 -20.48 -19.31 -0.66
C ALA A 34 -20.25 -18.16 -1.63
N ASP A 35 -21.30 -17.68 -2.34
CA ASP A 35 -21.23 -16.50 -3.21
C ASP A 35 -20.79 -15.26 -2.42
N VAL A 36 -21.36 -15.05 -1.22
CA VAL A 36 -21.00 -13.93 -0.33
C VAL A 36 -19.53 -14.04 0.11
N TYR A 37 -19.11 -15.23 0.53
CA TYR A 37 -17.73 -15.50 0.95
C TYR A 37 -16.73 -15.22 -0.18
N MET A 38 -16.95 -15.78 -1.38
CA MET A 38 -16.07 -15.58 -2.54
C MET A 38 -15.98 -14.10 -2.93
N LEU A 39 -17.12 -13.41 -2.99
CA LEU A 39 -17.17 -11.98 -3.31
C LEU A 39 -16.41 -11.14 -2.26
N ASN A 40 -16.56 -11.44 -0.97
CA ASN A 40 -15.86 -10.74 0.10
C ASN A 40 -14.35 -10.97 0.06
N CYS A 41 -13.91 -12.19 -0.24
CA CYS A 41 -12.48 -12.48 -0.46
C CYS A 41 -11.93 -11.72 -1.67
N GLY A 42 -12.67 -11.71 -2.78
CA GLY A 42 -12.30 -10.95 -3.98
C GLY A 42 -12.15 -9.46 -3.70
N LYS A 43 -13.15 -8.84 -3.04
CA LYS A 43 -13.09 -7.43 -2.63
C LYS A 43 -11.90 -7.13 -1.71
N ALA A 44 -11.62 -8.00 -0.74
CA ALA A 44 -10.50 -7.83 0.18
C ALA A 44 -9.15 -7.90 -0.56
N LEU A 45 -8.99 -8.87 -1.46
CA LEU A 45 -7.77 -9.02 -2.26
C LEU A 45 -7.56 -7.82 -3.21
N SER A 46 -8.61 -7.41 -3.93
CA SER A 46 -8.56 -6.22 -4.80
C SER A 46 -8.24 -4.94 -4.03
N SER A 47 -8.66 -4.84 -2.76
CA SER A 47 -8.31 -3.72 -1.90
C SER A 47 -6.81 -3.64 -1.61
N ILE A 48 -6.16 -4.80 -1.37
CA ILE A 48 -4.70 -4.84 -1.18
C ILE A 48 -3.99 -4.43 -2.47
N ASP A 49 -4.41 -4.96 -3.62
CA ASP A 49 -3.85 -4.59 -4.92
C ASP A 49 -3.93 -3.07 -5.15
N SER A 50 -5.09 -2.48 -4.90
CA SER A 50 -5.26 -1.03 -5.03
C SER A 50 -4.35 -0.23 -4.09
N ALA A 51 -4.05 -0.76 -2.90
CA ALA A 51 -3.13 -0.14 -1.96
C ALA A 51 -1.68 -0.21 -2.42
N ILE A 52 -1.27 -1.36 -3.00
CA ILE A 52 0.04 -1.53 -3.62
C ILE A 52 0.19 -0.59 -4.82
N ASP A 53 -0.80 -0.57 -5.71
CA ASP A 53 -0.79 0.31 -6.90
C ASP A 53 -0.73 1.78 -6.50
N SER A 54 -1.46 2.17 -5.45
CA SER A 54 -1.39 3.53 -4.90
C SER A 54 -0.02 3.87 -4.31
N ALA A 55 0.65 2.91 -3.66
CA ALA A 55 2.01 3.11 -3.15
C ALA A 55 3.02 3.21 -4.30
N ARG A 56 2.93 2.35 -5.31
CA ARG A 56 3.75 2.40 -6.54
C ARG A 56 3.56 3.71 -7.29
N LEU A 57 2.32 4.19 -7.42
CA LEU A 57 2.03 5.48 -8.03
C LEU A 57 2.70 6.62 -7.26
N SER A 58 2.63 6.62 -5.92
CA SER A 58 3.32 7.61 -5.09
C SER A 58 4.83 7.63 -5.34
N LEU A 59 5.47 6.46 -5.45
CA LEU A 59 6.90 6.36 -5.78
C LEU A 59 7.21 6.81 -7.20
N SER A 60 6.29 6.59 -8.13
CA SER A 60 6.48 7.04 -9.52
C SER A 60 6.57 8.56 -9.62
N LEU A 61 5.94 9.30 -8.69
CA LEU A 61 6.00 10.77 -8.63
C LEU A 61 7.35 11.31 -8.15
N LEU A 62 8.20 10.50 -7.52
CA LEU A 62 9.55 10.90 -7.08
C LEU A 62 10.51 11.04 -8.28
N ASN A 63 10.26 12.02 -9.13
CA ASN A 63 11.08 12.34 -10.29
C ASN A 63 10.94 13.82 -10.65
N THR A 64 11.94 14.36 -11.35
CA THR A 64 12.02 15.78 -11.71
C THR A 64 10.97 16.22 -12.72
N SER A 65 10.59 15.37 -13.69
CA SER A 65 9.61 15.78 -14.71
C SER A 65 8.19 15.96 -14.13
N ALA A 66 7.80 15.11 -13.19
CA ALA A 66 6.57 15.29 -12.41
C ALA A 66 6.65 16.56 -11.56
N LEU A 67 7.79 16.80 -10.91
CA LEU A 67 8.02 17.97 -10.08
C LEU A 67 7.88 19.27 -10.87
N ASP A 68 8.57 19.36 -12.01
CA ASP A 68 8.58 20.53 -12.88
C ASP A 68 7.21 20.78 -13.55
N SER A 69 6.38 19.74 -13.68
CA SER A 69 5.02 19.89 -14.23
C SER A 69 4.03 20.55 -13.26
N ILE A 70 4.34 20.57 -11.96
CA ILE A 70 3.44 21.04 -10.90
C ILE A 70 4.01 22.27 -10.19
N ALA A 71 5.30 22.27 -9.88
CA ALA A 71 5.96 23.35 -9.17
C ALA A 71 6.10 24.60 -10.05
N SER A 72 5.74 25.76 -9.54
CA SER A 72 5.92 27.04 -10.25
C SER A 72 7.25 27.72 -9.90
N ASN A 73 7.88 27.33 -8.78
CA ASN A 73 9.12 27.91 -8.28
C ASN A 73 9.89 26.91 -7.39
N ASN A 74 11.10 27.27 -6.95
CA ASN A 74 11.92 26.41 -6.09
C ASN A 74 11.35 26.18 -4.68
N GLY A 75 10.56 27.12 -4.14
CA GLY A 75 9.81 26.94 -2.89
C GLY A 75 8.78 25.82 -3.01
N ASP A 76 7.95 25.85 -4.06
CA ASP A 76 6.98 24.80 -4.37
C ASP A 76 7.68 23.44 -4.54
N LYS A 77 8.84 23.41 -5.20
CA LYS A 77 9.65 22.19 -5.35
C LYS A 77 10.01 21.60 -3.98
N ALA A 78 10.47 22.42 -3.04
CA ALA A 78 10.84 21.95 -1.70
C ALA A 78 9.64 21.33 -0.96
N GLU A 79 8.48 22.00 -1.01
CA GLU A 79 7.26 21.51 -0.36
C GLU A 79 6.73 20.21 -1.00
N LEU A 80 6.76 20.12 -2.33
CA LEU A 80 6.31 18.94 -3.07
C LEU A 80 7.22 17.73 -2.82
N ILE A 81 8.54 17.91 -2.82
CA ILE A 81 9.50 16.84 -2.51
C ILE A 81 9.22 16.28 -1.11
N GLN A 82 9.08 17.16 -0.11
CA GLN A 82 8.74 16.77 1.26
C GLN A 82 7.44 15.94 1.29
N LEU A 83 6.39 16.48 0.68
CA LEU A 83 5.06 15.88 0.63
C LEU A 83 5.07 14.49 -0.03
N TRP A 84 5.82 14.32 -1.12
CA TRP A 84 5.85 13.05 -1.86
C TRP A 84 6.63 11.97 -1.13
N VAL A 85 7.72 12.31 -0.46
CA VAL A 85 8.48 11.37 0.36
C VAL A 85 7.64 10.89 1.55
N GLU A 86 7.01 11.82 2.27
CA GLU A 86 6.12 11.52 3.39
C GLU A 86 4.94 10.63 2.96
N ASN A 87 4.27 10.98 1.85
CA ASN A 87 3.15 10.20 1.34
C ASN A 87 3.57 8.78 0.92
N SER A 88 4.75 8.62 0.32
CA SER A 88 5.26 7.32 -0.08
C SER A 88 5.50 6.40 1.12
N ILE A 89 5.94 6.96 2.25
CA ILE A 89 6.14 6.23 3.51
C ILE A 89 4.79 5.87 4.17
N ILE A 90 3.86 6.81 4.25
CA ILE A 90 2.59 6.62 4.96
C ILE A 90 1.71 5.53 4.30
N ARG A 91 1.68 5.50 2.96
CA ARG A 91 0.78 4.62 2.19
C ARG A 91 1.00 3.13 2.47
N VAL A 92 2.20 2.74 2.84
CA VAL A 92 2.57 1.34 3.12
C VAL A 92 1.77 0.73 4.28
N GLN A 93 1.43 1.49 5.32
CA GLN A 93 0.66 0.95 6.45
C GLN A 93 -0.69 0.38 5.99
N SER A 94 -1.30 1.06 5.03
CA SER A 94 -2.61 0.70 4.51
C SER A 94 -2.62 -0.65 3.78
N ILE A 95 -1.46 -1.13 3.33
CA ILE A 95 -1.28 -2.47 2.76
C ILE A 95 -1.44 -3.53 3.87
N TYR A 96 -0.81 -3.31 5.02
CA TYR A 96 -0.87 -4.25 6.14
C TYR A 96 -2.27 -4.37 6.73
N ASP A 97 -2.96 -3.24 6.93
CA ASP A 97 -4.32 -3.25 7.47
C ASP A 97 -5.27 -4.01 6.55
N ARG A 98 -5.09 -3.91 5.22
CA ARG A 98 -5.88 -4.68 4.26
C ARG A 98 -5.48 -6.16 4.19
N ALA A 99 -4.23 -6.50 4.45
CA ALA A 99 -3.81 -7.90 4.63
C ALA A 99 -4.53 -8.55 5.83
N LEU A 100 -4.72 -7.82 6.93
CA LEU A 100 -5.54 -8.30 8.06
C LEU A 100 -6.99 -8.59 7.63
N ILE A 101 -7.59 -7.69 6.82
CA ILE A 101 -8.93 -7.89 6.25
C ILE A 101 -8.95 -9.19 5.41
N LEU A 102 -8.02 -9.35 4.47
CA LEU A 102 -8.00 -10.53 3.61
C LEU A 102 -7.90 -11.83 4.39
N VAL A 103 -6.97 -11.92 5.35
CA VAL A 103 -6.84 -13.13 6.18
C VAL A 103 -8.12 -13.41 6.95
N SER A 104 -8.74 -12.40 7.55
CA SER A 104 -10.02 -12.55 8.24
C SER A 104 -11.13 -13.08 7.31
N ARG A 105 -11.18 -12.59 6.07
CA ARG A 105 -12.16 -13.03 5.07
C ARG A 105 -11.90 -14.46 4.58
N VAL A 106 -10.65 -14.83 4.28
CA VAL A 106 -10.30 -16.19 3.84
C VAL A 106 -10.59 -17.24 4.93
N PHE A 107 -10.34 -16.91 6.18
CA PHE A 107 -10.68 -17.79 7.30
C PHE A 107 -12.16 -17.72 7.71
N ASP A 108 -12.91 -16.77 7.14
CA ASP A 108 -14.32 -16.54 7.44
C ASP A 108 -14.59 -16.37 8.95
N LEU A 109 -13.80 -15.50 9.59
CA LEU A 109 -13.83 -15.32 11.06
C LEU A 109 -15.09 -14.59 11.57
N GLY A 110 -15.91 -14.04 10.68
CA GLY A 110 -17.11 -13.28 11.06
C GLY A 110 -16.83 -11.95 11.78
N LEU A 111 -15.61 -11.44 11.71
CA LEU A 111 -15.22 -10.20 12.39
C LEU A 111 -15.59 -8.96 11.57
N ALA A 112 -16.10 -7.94 12.26
CA ALA A 112 -16.24 -6.59 11.71
C ALA A 112 -14.86 -5.98 11.45
N ASN A 113 -14.74 -5.12 10.43
CA ASN A 113 -13.44 -4.59 10.01
C ASN A 113 -12.78 -3.75 11.12
N GLU A 114 -13.59 -3.05 11.91
CA GLU A 114 -13.19 -2.18 13.02
C GLU A 114 -12.57 -2.97 14.19
N SER A 115 -12.92 -4.25 14.31
CA SER A 115 -12.43 -5.15 15.36
C SER A 115 -11.16 -5.90 14.96
N MET A 116 -10.65 -5.68 13.73
CA MET A 116 -9.46 -6.37 13.25
C MET A 116 -8.21 -5.65 13.71
N SER A 117 -7.45 -6.36 14.54
CA SER A 117 -6.13 -5.93 14.99
C SER A 117 -5.10 -7.01 14.66
N HIS A 118 -3.82 -6.63 14.65
CA HIS A 118 -2.71 -7.57 14.56
C HIS A 118 -2.89 -8.76 15.52
N ASN A 119 -3.22 -8.47 16.78
CA ASN A 119 -3.36 -9.49 17.82
C ASN A 119 -4.57 -10.41 17.57
N THR A 120 -5.69 -9.85 17.10
CA THR A 120 -6.89 -10.65 16.79
C THR A 120 -6.59 -11.73 15.75
N ILE A 121 -5.79 -11.40 14.73
CA ILE A 121 -5.41 -12.32 13.65
C ILE A 121 -4.31 -13.28 14.11
N VAL A 122 -3.20 -12.77 14.65
CA VAL A 122 -2.03 -13.59 15.01
C VAL A 122 -2.28 -14.53 16.19
N CYS A 123 -3.19 -14.18 17.11
CA CYS A 123 -3.50 -15.04 18.25
C CYS A 123 -4.55 -16.11 17.96
N ASN A 124 -5.26 -16.02 16.82
CA ASN A 124 -6.34 -16.94 16.46
C ASN A 124 -5.82 -18.37 16.22
N GLU A 125 -6.47 -19.37 16.83
CA GLU A 125 -6.04 -20.77 16.76
C GLU A 125 -6.14 -21.38 15.36
N HIS A 126 -7.17 -21.02 14.59
CA HIS A 126 -7.31 -21.49 13.21
C HIS A 126 -6.17 -20.93 12.36
N ILE A 127 -5.85 -19.64 12.50
CA ILE A 127 -4.74 -19.02 11.76
C ILE A 127 -3.40 -19.66 12.10
N LYS A 128 -3.13 -19.88 13.39
CA LYS A 128 -1.89 -20.55 13.86
C LYS A 128 -1.75 -21.96 13.33
N ARG A 129 -2.84 -22.73 13.26
CA ARG A 129 -2.83 -24.11 12.75
C ARG A 129 -2.31 -24.20 11.32
N HIS A 130 -2.54 -23.16 10.52
CA HIS A 130 -2.06 -23.07 9.14
C HIS A 130 -0.73 -22.31 8.98
N GLY A 131 -0.08 -21.90 10.09
CA GLY A 131 1.19 -21.16 10.07
C GLY A 131 1.11 -19.73 9.52
N VAL A 132 -0.10 -19.24 9.24
CA VAL A 132 -0.36 -17.91 8.65
C VAL A 132 -0.01 -16.79 9.64
N ASP A 133 0.00 -17.06 10.95
CA ASP A 133 0.38 -16.09 11.97
C ASP A 133 1.83 -15.62 11.81
N ASN A 134 2.75 -16.51 11.44
CA ASN A 134 4.15 -16.16 11.22
C ASN A 134 4.34 -15.33 9.95
N LEU A 135 3.58 -15.64 8.89
CA LEU A 135 3.57 -14.85 7.66
C LEU A 135 3.02 -13.44 7.94
N MET A 136 1.93 -13.33 8.71
CA MET A 136 1.38 -12.04 9.12
C MET A 136 2.34 -11.23 10.00
N LYS A 137 3.10 -11.87 10.89
CA LYS A 137 4.18 -11.21 11.64
C LYS A 137 5.30 -10.72 10.73
N ALA A 138 5.66 -11.48 9.69
CA ALA A 138 6.69 -11.09 8.73
C ALA A 138 6.28 -9.86 7.92
N VAL A 139 5.06 -9.84 7.37
CA VAL A 139 4.50 -8.66 6.69
C VAL A 139 4.44 -7.47 7.65
N ASN A 140 3.92 -7.67 8.87
CA ASN A 140 3.83 -6.60 9.87
C ASN A 140 5.20 -6.01 10.21
N ARG A 141 6.21 -6.86 10.41
CA ARG A 141 7.57 -6.42 10.72
C ARG A 141 8.09 -5.52 9.61
N LYS A 142 7.90 -5.95 8.36
CA LYS A 142 8.38 -5.19 7.21
C LYS A 142 7.67 -3.84 7.08
N CYS A 143 6.34 -3.82 7.14
CA CYS A 143 5.56 -2.57 7.07
C CYS A 143 5.84 -1.58 8.22
N ASN A 144 6.46 -2.04 9.32
CA ASN A 144 6.80 -1.21 10.47
C ASN A 144 8.24 -0.70 10.47
N GLU A 145 9.06 -0.94 9.44
CA GLU A 145 10.42 -0.39 9.40
C GLU A 145 10.43 1.15 9.45
N TYR A 146 9.46 1.80 8.80
CA TYR A 146 9.25 3.25 8.86
C TYR A 146 8.20 3.68 9.90
N ARG A 147 7.88 2.83 10.90
CA ARG A 147 6.82 3.13 11.87
C ARG A 147 7.04 4.44 12.61
N PHE A 148 8.28 4.68 13.07
CA PHE A 148 8.62 5.89 13.81
C PHE A 148 8.48 7.13 12.94
N VAL A 149 9.07 7.10 11.74
CA VAL A 149 8.95 8.17 10.75
C VAL A 149 7.49 8.49 10.46
N ARG A 150 6.69 7.47 10.11
CA ARG A 150 5.26 7.64 9.83
C ARG A 150 4.52 8.26 11.02
N ASN A 151 4.77 7.76 12.23
CA ASN A 151 4.10 8.27 13.42
C ASN A 151 4.47 9.74 13.68
N SER A 152 5.73 10.12 13.51
CA SER A 152 6.17 11.53 13.60
C SER A 152 5.46 12.41 12.56
N VAL A 153 5.43 11.98 11.29
CA VAL A 153 4.75 12.70 10.20
C VAL A 153 3.25 12.90 10.47
N ILE A 154 2.56 11.85 10.94
CA ILE A 154 1.13 11.94 11.26
C ILE A 154 0.87 12.81 12.49
N HIS A 155 1.78 12.80 13.47
CA HIS A 155 1.62 13.43 14.77
C HIS A 155 2.47 14.69 14.97
N HIS A 156 2.59 15.57 13.96
CA HIS A 156 3.07 16.96 14.09
C HIS A 156 4.57 17.22 13.83
N GLU A 157 5.36 16.25 13.36
CA GLU A 157 6.77 16.47 12.98
C GLU A 157 6.99 16.19 11.49
N ARG A 158 7.63 17.11 10.75
CA ARG A 158 8.03 16.84 9.35
C ARG A 158 9.02 15.70 9.30
N TYR A 159 8.95 14.87 8.25
CA TYR A 159 10.02 13.91 7.99
C TYR A 159 11.34 14.66 7.81
N SER A 160 12.35 14.28 8.58
CA SER A 160 13.68 14.88 8.51
C SER A 160 14.69 13.77 8.30
N GLU A 161 15.50 13.98 7.28
CA GLU A 161 16.75 13.27 7.04
C GLU A 161 17.73 14.26 6.43
N GLU A 162 19.01 14.11 6.72
CA GLU A 162 20.03 15.09 6.34
C GLU A 162 20.00 15.45 4.84
N ALA A 163 19.81 14.45 3.98
CA ALA A 163 19.74 14.67 2.53
C ALA A 163 18.50 15.49 2.11
N LEU A 164 17.33 15.19 2.69
CA LEU A 164 16.08 15.91 2.43
C LEU A 164 16.15 17.33 2.97
N ASP A 165 16.65 17.50 4.20
CA ASP A 165 16.80 18.78 4.87
C ASP A 165 17.73 19.70 4.07
N ASN A 166 18.84 19.16 3.54
CA ASN A 166 19.77 19.92 2.69
C ASN A 166 19.15 20.32 1.35
N VAL A 167 18.48 19.40 0.66
CA VAL A 167 17.83 19.66 -0.64
C VAL A 167 16.75 20.73 -0.48
N THR A 168 15.89 20.58 0.52
CA THR A 168 14.80 21.53 0.79
C THR A 168 15.36 22.89 1.23
N LEU A 169 16.42 22.94 2.03
CA LEU A 169 17.11 24.17 2.41
C LEU A 169 17.68 24.90 1.20
N PHE A 170 18.39 24.22 0.29
CA PHE A 170 18.96 24.85 -0.90
C PHE A 170 17.87 25.45 -1.80
N LEU A 171 16.77 24.71 -2.01
CA LEU A 171 15.62 25.16 -2.79
C LEU A 171 14.95 26.38 -2.15
N GLN A 172 14.65 26.33 -0.86
CA GLN A 172 14.01 27.43 -0.12
C GLN A 172 14.90 28.66 -0.08
N ALA A 173 16.18 28.50 0.23
CA ALA A 173 17.10 29.61 0.33
C ALA A 173 17.33 30.27 -1.06
N SER A 174 17.38 29.46 -2.13
CA SER A 174 17.41 30.01 -3.50
C SER A 174 16.12 30.77 -3.85
N HIS A 175 14.95 30.27 -3.44
CA HIS A 175 13.68 30.94 -3.69
C HIS A 175 13.59 32.28 -2.94
N LEU A 176 13.86 32.27 -1.63
CA LEU A 176 13.81 33.45 -0.77
C LEU A 176 14.81 34.53 -1.20
N SER A 177 16.02 34.15 -1.65
CA SER A 177 17.00 35.12 -2.14
C SER A 177 16.47 35.87 -3.38
N VAL A 178 15.94 35.13 -4.36
CA VAL A 178 15.40 35.70 -5.60
C VAL A 178 14.15 36.54 -5.33
N GLU A 179 13.24 36.08 -4.47
CA GLU A 179 12.03 36.81 -4.09
C GLU A 179 12.36 38.17 -3.45
N ASN A 180 13.46 38.24 -2.69
CA ASN A 180 13.95 39.48 -2.06
C ASN A 180 14.87 40.32 -2.96
N GLY A 181 14.91 40.04 -4.27
CA GLY A 181 15.69 40.80 -5.26
C GLY A 181 17.19 40.49 -5.26
N GLY A 182 17.62 39.42 -4.58
CA GLY A 182 18.97 38.88 -4.64
C GLY A 182 19.19 37.89 -5.80
N GLU A 183 20.39 37.31 -5.87
CA GLU A 183 20.73 36.26 -6.83
C GLU A 183 20.43 34.86 -6.27
N ALA A 184 20.26 33.88 -7.14
CA ALA A 184 20.12 32.49 -6.73
C ALA A 184 21.40 32.01 -6.01
N ILE A 185 21.22 31.25 -4.92
CA ILE A 185 22.35 30.78 -4.09
C ILE A 185 23.24 29.79 -4.84
N LEU A 186 22.63 29.01 -5.74
CA LEU A 186 23.32 28.07 -6.62
C LEU A 186 22.83 28.29 -8.05
N GLU A 187 23.68 27.95 -9.01
CA GLU A 187 23.24 27.84 -10.40
C GLU A 187 22.10 26.82 -10.52
N GLN A 188 21.04 27.16 -11.25
CA GLN A 188 19.85 26.30 -11.37
C GLN A 188 20.19 24.88 -11.83
N ARG A 189 21.16 24.75 -12.76
CA ARG A 189 21.63 23.44 -13.24
C ARG A 189 22.23 22.57 -12.13
N ILE A 190 22.93 23.18 -11.17
CA ILE A 190 23.50 22.47 -10.03
C ILE A 190 22.37 22.03 -9.09
N LEU A 191 21.42 22.93 -8.84
CA LEU A 191 20.26 22.66 -7.99
C LEU A 191 19.40 21.52 -8.54
N ASP A 192 19.10 21.53 -9.84
CA ASP A 192 18.33 20.48 -10.52
C ASP A 192 19.04 19.12 -10.43
N ARG A 193 20.37 19.10 -10.55
CA ARG A 193 21.17 17.87 -10.39
C ARG A 193 21.10 17.32 -8.96
N ILE A 194 21.18 18.19 -7.95
CA ILE A 194 21.06 17.79 -6.54
C ILE A 194 19.67 17.19 -6.28
N VAL A 195 18.62 17.83 -6.80
CA VAL A 195 17.24 17.33 -6.69
C VAL A 195 17.07 15.99 -7.39
N GLU A 196 17.58 15.86 -8.62
CA GLU A 196 17.50 14.61 -9.39
C GLU A 196 18.19 13.45 -8.67
N GLU A 197 19.39 13.68 -8.13
CA GLU A 197 20.16 12.67 -7.39
C GLU A 197 19.44 12.23 -6.11
N TYR A 198 18.88 13.18 -5.35
CA TYR A 198 18.10 12.89 -4.16
C TYR A 198 16.83 12.09 -4.50
N LEU A 199 16.03 12.56 -5.45
CA LEU A 199 14.78 11.90 -5.84
C LEU A 199 15.04 10.49 -6.38
N GLY A 200 16.08 10.31 -7.20
CA GLY A 200 16.48 8.99 -7.71
C GLY A 200 16.85 8.04 -6.58
N THR A 201 17.73 8.47 -5.68
CA THR A 201 18.17 7.67 -4.52
C THR A 201 16.99 7.28 -3.63
N LYS A 202 16.13 8.25 -3.30
CA LYS A 202 15.00 8.02 -2.40
C LYS A 202 13.94 7.13 -3.04
N LYS A 203 13.71 7.29 -4.34
CA LYS A 203 12.83 6.41 -5.11
C LYS A 203 13.33 4.97 -5.09
N ASP A 204 14.62 4.73 -5.31
CA ASP A 204 15.19 3.38 -5.32
C ASP A 204 15.10 2.73 -3.92
N GLU A 205 15.43 3.47 -2.87
CA GLU A 205 15.30 3.04 -1.47
C GLU A 205 13.87 2.59 -1.14
N LEU A 206 12.88 3.45 -1.41
CA LEU A 206 11.48 3.17 -1.08
C LEU A 206 10.85 2.14 -2.03
N THR A 207 11.32 2.04 -3.27
CA THR A 207 10.94 0.96 -4.21
C THR A 207 11.40 -0.38 -3.68
N LYS A 208 12.66 -0.51 -3.27
CA LYS A 208 13.19 -1.74 -2.67
C LYS A 208 12.42 -2.12 -1.40
N TYR A 209 12.11 -1.13 -0.56
CA TYR A 209 11.28 -1.34 0.63
C TYR A 209 9.91 -1.95 0.28
N LEU A 210 9.23 -1.40 -0.74
CA LEU A 210 7.93 -1.90 -1.20
C LEU A 210 8.04 -3.29 -1.87
N ASP A 211 9.10 -3.54 -2.65
CA ASP A 211 9.38 -4.86 -3.25
C ASP A 211 9.48 -5.95 -2.17
N GLU A 212 10.17 -5.66 -1.07
CA GLU A 212 10.32 -6.61 0.03
C GLU A 212 9.00 -6.85 0.78
N ILE A 213 8.09 -5.87 0.84
CA ILE A 213 6.73 -6.04 1.37
C ILE A 213 5.91 -6.95 0.46
N GLU A 214 5.94 -6.68 -0.86
CA GLU A 214 5.24 -7.49 -1.85
C GLU A 214 5.73 -8.94 -1.85
N ALA A 215 7.04 -9.16 -1.68
CA ALA A 215 7.59 -10.51 -1.52
C ALA A 215 6.97 -11.25 -0.31
N LYS A 216 6.82 -10.57 0.84
CA LYS A 216 6.16 -11.14 2.03
C LYS A 216 4.65 -11.34 1.85
N LEU A 217 4.00 -10.50 1.06
CA LEU A 217 2.61 -10.71 0.68
C LEU A 217 2.43 -11.91 -0.24
N ASN A 218 3.34 -12.13 -1.19
CA ASN A 218 3.29 -13.30 -2.05
C ASN A 218 3.44 -14.61 -1.25
N GLU A 219 4.37 -14.65 -0.28
CA GLU A 219 4.49 -15.76 0.67
C GLU A 219 3.17 -16.00 1.45
N LEU A 220 2.51 -14.92 1.90
CA LEU A 220 1.20 -14.99 2.53
C LEU A 220 0.13 -15.53 1.57
N TYR A 221 0.11 -15.04 0.33
CA TYR A 221 -0.87 -15.42 -0.67
C TYR A 221 -0.79 -16.91 -1.01
N ASP A 222 0.40 -17.46 -1.14
CA ASP A 222 0.61 -18.88 -1.39
C ASP A 222 0.00 -19.75 -0.26
N ALA A 223 0.10 -19.30 0.99
CA ALA A 223 -0.50 -20.00 2.12
C ALA A 223 -2.03 -19.86 2.17
N LEU A 224 -2.60 -18.77 1.66
CA LEU A 224 -4.04 -18.51 1.66
C LEU A 224 -4.79 -19.28 0.56
N ILE A 225 -4.16 -19.57 -0.58
CA ILE A 225 -4.77 -20.32 -1.69
C ILE A 225 -5.45 -21.62 -1.24
N PRO A 226 -4.75 -22.58 -0.61
CA PRO A 226 -5.36 -23.85 -0.22
C PRO A 226 -6.45 -23.70 0.85
N ILE A 227 -6.35 -22.67 1.70
CA ILE A 227 -7.35 -22.39 2.74
C ILE A 227 -8.63 -21.85 2.10
N TYR A 228 -8.48 -20.95 1.13
CA TYR A 228 -9.59 -20.41 0.37
C TYR A 228 -10.36 -21.52 -0.35
N ASP A 229 -9.67 -22.39 -1.07
CA ASP A 229 -10.27 -23.50 -1.81
C ASP A 229 -11.02 -24.45 -0.86
N GLN A 230 -10.37 -24.85 0.24
CA GLN A 230 -10.99 -25.72 1.24
C GLN A 230 -12.26 -25.09 1.85
N LYS A 231 -12.21 -23.80 2.20
CA LYS A 231 -13.35 -23.09 2.79
C LYS A 231 -14.48 -22.92 1.77
N LYS A 232 -14.16 -22.62 0.51
CA LYS A 232 -15.12 -22.55 -0.59
C LYS A 232 -15.88 -23.88 -0.73
N GLU A 233 -15.16 -25.00 -0.76
CA GLU A 233 -15.76 -26.35 -0.86
C GLU A 233 -16.64 -26.67 0.35
N GLN A 234 -16.23 -26.30 1.57
CA GLN A 234 -17.06 -26.50 2.76
C GLN A 234 -18.38 -25.74 2.67
N LEU A 235 -18.35 -24.49 2.21
CA LEU A 235 -19.52 -23.63 2.14
C LEU A 235 -20.46 -23.98 0.99
N SER A 236 -19.95 -24.57 -0.10
CA SER A 236 -20.79 -24.99 -1.23
C SER A 236 -21.65 -26.23 -0.92
N VAL A 237 -21.29 -27.00 0.11
CA VAL A 237 -22.04 -28.18 0.59
C VAL A 237 -23.17 -27.78 1.56
N ILE A 238 -23.10 -26.60 2.17
CA ILE A 238 -24.11 -26.11 3.12
C ILE A 238 -25.31 -25.57 2.34
N LYS A 239 -26.39 -26.36 2.28
CA LYS A 239 -27.69 -25.91 1.78
C LYS A 239 -28.45 -25.17 2.88
N ILE A 240 -28.99 -24.00 2.54
CA ILE A 240 -29.91 -23.20 3.37
C ILE A 240 -31.21 -23.97 3.60
#